data_AF-A0A367ZSM7-F1
#
_entry.id   AF-A0A367ZSM7-F1
#
_cell.length_a   1.000
_cell.length_b   1.000
_cell.length_c   1.000
_cell.angle_alpha   90.00
_cell.angle_beta   90.00
_cell.angle_gamma   90.00
#
_symmetry.space_group_name_H-M   'P 1'
#
loop_
_entity.id
_entity.type
_entity.pdbx_description
1 polymer ?
#
loop_
_entity_poly.entity_id
_entity_poly.type
_entity_poly.pdbx_seq_one_letter_code
_entity_poly.pdbx_strand_id
1 'polypeptide(L)'
;MWTGAVGAQTGPGDIKINIPQININVPGLTVNEDGTTHSVVQNHQTITIECKKEAVSIMGNHNEVTVKGDCTNVSVLGNHNKVIIESVPTISVAGNHNTITVTAVDNASLLGNYNSLTWTKGLTGEANISNLGRDNTVTKATPKDK
;
A
#
# COMPACT_ATOMS: atom_id res chain seq x y z
N MET A 1 45.09 7.70 -22.27
CA MET A 1 43.98 7.02 -22.99
C MET A 1 43.78 5.66 -22.35
N TRP A 2 42.65 5.46 -21.68
CA TRP A 2 42.20 4.15 -21.20
C TRP A 2 40.70 4.08 -21.53
N THR A 3 40.35 3.39 -22.60
CA THR A 3 38.96 3.16 -23.01
C THR A 3 38.55 1.78 -22.53
N GLY A 4 38.27 1.67 -21.23
CA GLY A 4 37.68 0.45 -20.67
C GLY A 4 36.20 0.40 -21.03
N ALA A 5 35.81 -0.51 -21.93
CA ALA A 5 34.40 -0.79 -22.18
C ALA A 5 33.79 -1.41 -20.92
N VAL A 6 32.80 -0.74 -20.34
CA VAL A 6 31.95 -1.32 -19.29
C VAL A 6 30.95 -2.22 -20.00
N GLY A 7 31.07 -3.53 -19.81
CA GLY A 7 30.17 -4.50 -20.43
C GLY A 7 28.79 -4.44 -19.76
N ALA A 8 27.75 -4.25 -20.56
CA ALA A 8 26.36 -4.44 -20.14
C ALA A 8 25.92 -5.87 -20.47
N GLN A 9 25.26 -6.53 -19.53
CA GLN A 9 24.65 -7.84 -19.73
C GLN A 9 23.41 -7.67 -20.61
N THR A 10 23.52 -7.94 -21.92
CA THR A 10 22.38 -8.02 -22.83
C THR A 10 21.94 -9.47 -22.97
N GLY A 11 21.04 -9.90 -22.09
CA GLY A 11 20.35 -11.18 -22.19
C GLY A 11 18.88 -11.02 -21.75
N PRO A 12 17.95 -11.84 -22.25
CA PRO A 12 16.53 -11.77 -21.88
C PRO A 12 16.24 -12.34 -20.48
N GLY A 13 16.99 -11.90 -19.46
CA GLY A 13 16.84 -12.36 -18.09
C GLY A 13 16.83 -11.23 -17.09
N ASP A 14 16.05 -11.40 -16.03
CA ASP A 14 15.96 -10.43 -14.94
C ASP A 14 17.28 -10.36 -14.17
N ILE A 15 17.71 -9.15 -13.82
CA ILE A 15 18.82 -8.93 -12.89
C ILE A 15 18.22 -8.83 -11.48
N LYS A 16 18.31 -9.89 -10.68
CA LYS A 16 17.91 -9.88 -9.27
C LYS A 16 19.01 -9.25 -8.42
N ILE A 17 18.79 -8.02 -7.94
CA ILE A 17 19.71 -7.31 -7.04
C ILE A 17 19.16 -7.38 -5.61
N ASN A 18 19.89 -8.02 -4.69
CA ASN A 18 19.55 -8.07 -3.26
C ASN A 18 20.58 -7.28 -2.45
N ILE A 19 20.37 -5.98 -2.29
CA ILE A 19 21.25 -5.09 -1.51
C ILE A 19 20.42 -4.21 -0.58
N PRO A 20 20.94 -3.82 0.60
CA PRO A 20 20.17 -3.08 1.61
C PRO A 20 19.74 -1.68 1.15
N GLN A 21 20.53 -1.03 0.29
CA GLN A 21 20.22 0.26 -0.32
C GLN A 21 20.81 0.31 -1.73
N ILE A 22 20.05 0.86 -2.69
CA ILE A 22 20.50 1.06 -4.07
C ILE A 22 20.62 2.57 -4.31
N ASN A 23 21.84 3.07 -4.54
CA ASN A 23 22.07 4.44 -5.00
C ASN A 23 22.32 4.44 -6.52
N ILE A 24 21.37 4.97 -7.29
CA ILE A 24 21.49 5.04 -8.75
C ILE A 24 21.73 6.50 -9.15
N ASN A 25 22.93 6.78 -9.66
CA ASN A 25 23.26 8.07 -10.27
C ASN A 25 23.48 7.90 -11.78
N VAL A 26 22.40 7.59 -12.50
CA VAL A 26 22.42 7.40 -13.96
C VAL A 26 21.30 8.24 -14.59
N PRO A 27 21.62 9.28 -15.37
CA PRO A 27 20.62 10.07 -16.07
C PRO A 27 19.82 9.20 -17.04
N GLY A 28 18.49 9.22 -16.93
CA GLY A 28 17.61 8.49 -17.85
C GLY A 28 17.33 7.03 -17.49
N LEU A 29 17.72 6.55 -16.29
CA LEU A 29 17.23 5.24 -15.83
C LEU A 29 15.71 5.30 -15.61
N THR A 30 15.00 4.34 -16.21
CA THR A 30 13.60 4.06 -15.88
C THR A 30 13.54 2.78 -15.06
N VAL A 31 13.07 2.87 -13.82
CA VAL A 31 12.75 1.70 -12.99
C VAL A 31 11.25 1.46 -13.16
N ASN A 32 10.89 0.44 -13.93
CA ASN A 32 9.52 -0.03 -14.00
C ASN A 32 9.41 -1.18 -12.99
N GLU A 33 8.77 -0.94 -11.84
CA GLU A 33 8.26 -2.06 -11.05
C GLU A 33 7.21 -2.77 -11.91
N ASP A 34 7.52 -3.98 -12.40
CA ASP A 34 6.52 -4.90 -12.94
C ASP A 34 5.68 -5.57 -11.84
N GLY A 35 5.97 -5.20 -10.59
CA GLY A 35 5.32 -5.70 -9.40
C GLY A 35 3.85 -5.33 -9.42
N THR A 36 3.00 -6.33 -9.64
CA THR A 36 1.55 -6.26 -9.40
C THR A 36 1.19 -5.91 -7.95
N THR A 37 2.17 -5.81 -7.05
CA THR A 37 1.98 -5.51 -5.63
C THR A 37 3.11 -4.65 -5.06
N HIS A 38 2.80 -3.50 -4.47
CA HIS A 38 3.73 -2.76 -3.62
C HIS A 38 3.76 -3.35 -2.21
N SER A 39 4.95 -3.62 -1.68
CA SER A 39 5.13 -4.23 -0.35
C SER A 39 5.86 -3.32 0.62
N VAL A 40 5.23 -2.99 1.74
CA VAL A 40 5.83 -2.25 2.87
C VAL A 40 6.18 -3.25 3.97
N VAL A 41 7.42 -3.75 3.95
CA VAL A 41 7.89 -4.79 4.89
C VAL A 41 8.61 -4.19 6.10
N GLN A 42 9.22 -3.01 5.94
CA GLN A 42 9.97 -2.34 7.02
C GLN A 42 9.05 -1.69 8.05
N ASN A 43 9.56 -1.46 9.25
CA ASN A 43 8.84 -0.80 10.34
C ASN A 43 9.20 0.69 10.42
N HIS A 44 8.35 1.51 11.05
CA HIS A 44 8.61 2.94 11.32
C HIS A 44 8.91 3.77 10.08
N GLN A 45 8.26 3.47 8.97
CA GLN A 45 8.42 4.17 7.71
C GLN A 45 7.31 5.19 7.48
N THR A 46 7.63 6.26 6.76
CA THR A 46 6.66 7.19 6.19
C THR A 46 6.78 7.12 4.67
N ILE A 47 5.78 6.56 3.99
CA ILE A 47 5.86 6.24 2.56
C ILE A 47 4.60 6.72 1.84
N THR A 48 4.76 7.22 0.61
CA THR A 48 3.67 7.43 -0.34
C THR A 48 3.79 6.43 -1.48
N ILE A 49 2.69 5.75 -1.81
CA ILE A 49 2.57 4.80 -2.90
C ILE A 49 1.60 5.37 -3.92
N GLU A 50 2.04 5.50 -5.16
CA GLU A 50 1.20 5.89 -6.29
C GLU A 50 0.66 4.62 -6.96
N CYS A 51 -0.64 4.38 -6.80
CA CYS A 51 -1.30 3.14 -7.20
C CYS A 51 -2.10 3.34 -8.49
N LYS A 52 -1.79 2.54 -9.51
CA LYS A 52 -2.34 2.53 -10.85
C LYS A 52 -2.79 1.11 -11.23
N LYS A 53 -3.67 0.53 -10.40
CA LYS A 53 -4.24 -0.83 -10.50
C LYS A 53 -3.35 -1.95 -9.98
N GLU A 54 -2.35 -1.64 -9.16
CA GLU A 54 -1.60 -2.63 -8.38
C GLU A 54 -2.28 -2.90 -7.03
N ALA A 55 -1.84 -3.96 -6.35
CA ALA A 55 -2.19 -4.21 -4.96
C ALA A 55 -1.15 -3.57 -4.02
N VAL A 56 -1.52 -3.37 -2.76
CA VAL A 56 -0.59 -2.93 -1.71
C VAL A 56 -0.66 -3.89 -0.53
N SER A 57 0.50 -4.30 -0.03
CA SER A 57 0.65 -5.16 1.15
C SER A 57 1.51 -4.45 2.20
N ILE A 58 0.94 -4.19 3.37
CA ILE A 58 1.60 -3.53 4.50
C ILE A 58 1.86 -4.59 5.57
N MET A 59 3.08 -5.11 5.60
CA MET A 59 3.53 -6.18 6.50
C MET A 59 4.28 -5.65 7.72
N GLY A 60 4.98 -4.52 7.56
CA GLY A 60 5.68 -3.86 8.66
C GLY A 60 4.74 -3.20 9.67
N ASN A 61 5.31 -2.77 10.79
CA ASN A 61 4.61 -2.19 11.92
C ASN A 61 4.97 -0.71 12.08
N HIS A 62 4.08 0.05 12.73
CA HIS A 62 4.29 1.47 13.05
C HIS A 62 4.59 2.33 11.82
N ASN A 63 4.03 1.99 10.65
CA ASN A 63 4.22 2.77 9.43
C ASN A 63 3.12 3.80 9.25
N GLU A 64 3.48 4.92 8.61
CA GLU A 64 2.56 5.89 8.04
C GLU A 64 2.57 5.75 6.51
N VAL A 65 1.50 5.21 5.93
CA VAL A 65 1.42 4.91 4.49
C VAL A 65 0.30 5.71 3.86
N THR A 66 0.64 6.47 2.81
CA THR A 66 -0.35 7.16 1.96
C THR A 66 -0.41 6.45 0.62
N VAL A 67 -1.59 5.93 0.26
CA VAL A 67 -1.85 5.24 -1.00
C VAL A 67 -2.73 6.14 -1.86
N LYS A 68 -2.18 6.64 -2.96
CA LYS A 68 -2.86 7.54 -3.90
C LYS A 68 -3.27 6.79 -5.16
N GLY A 69 -4.32 7.26 -5.82
CA GLY A 69 -4.87 6.64 -7.02
C GLY A 69 -5.78 5.45 -6.71
N ASP A 70 -5.95 4.61 -7.73
CA ASP A 70 -6.85 3.46 -7.71
C ASP A 70 -6.05 2.16 -7.55
N CYS A 71 -6.08 1.57 -6.36
CA CYS A 71 -5.57 0.23 -6.16
C CYS A 71 -6.60 -0.85 -6.49
N THR A 72 -6.14 -2.06 -6.76
CA THR A 72 -7.02 -3.24 -6.84
C THR A 72 -7.34 -3.82 -5.47
N ASN A 73 -6.37 -3.82 -4.54
CA ASN A 73 -6.54 -4.34 -3.19
C ASN A 73 -5.52 -3.71 -2.22
N VAL A 74 -5.90 -3.52 -0.95
CA VAL A 74 -4.95 -3.18 0.13
C VAL A 74 -5.07 -4.19 1.26
N SER A 75 -3.93 -4.80 1.65
CA SER A 75 -3.84 -5.68 2.81
C SER A 75 -2.94 -5.07 3.88
N VAL A 76 -3.44 -5.04 5.13
CA VAL A 76 -2.70 -4.58 6.31
C VAL A 76 -2.52 -5.75 7.26
N LEU A 77 -1.34 -6.35 7.22
CA LEU A 77 -0.96 -7.52 8.00
C LEU A 77 -0.19 -7.12 9.27
N GLY A 78 0.57 -6.03 9.22
CA GLY A 78 1.30 -5.50 10.37
C GLY A 78 0.42 -4.74 11.36
N ASN A 79 1.01 -4.31 12.48
CA ASN A 79 0.33 -3.67 13.59
C ASN A 79 0.69 -2.17 13.72
N HIS A 80 -0.18 -1.40 14.37
CA HIS A 80 0.06 0.01 14.68
C HIS A 80 0.34 0.89 13.46
N ASN A 81 -0.16 0.52 12.28
CA ASN A 81 0.01 1.31 11.08
C ASN A 81 -1.09 2.37 10.96
N LYS A 82 -0.73 3.52 10.38
CA LYS A 82 -1.64 4.57 9.95
C LYS A 82 -1.66 4.59 8.43
N VAL A 83 -2.80 4.26 7.84
CA VAL A 83 -2.94 4.08 6.39
C VAL A 83 -4.01 5.02 5.86
N ILE A 84 -3.66 5.85 4.89
CA ILE A 84 -4.58 6.74 4.17
C ILE A 84 -4.68 6.25 2.74
N ILE A 85 -5.90 6.00 2.25
CA ILE A 85 -6.16 5.42 0.94
C ILE A 85 -7.16 6.30 0.19
N GLU A 86 -6.86 6.63 -1.07
CA GLU A 86 -7.81 7.34 -1.92
C GLU A 86 -8.95 6.40 -2.37
N SER A 87 -8.62 5.35 -3.13
CA SER A 87 -9.63 4.50 -3.77
C SER A 87 -9.15 3.06 -3.85
N VAL A 88 -9.97 2.12 -3.37
CA VAL A 88 -9.70 0.69 -3.48
C VAL A 88 -10.99 -0.15 -3.37
N PRO A 89 -11.21 -1.17 -4.22
CA PRO A 89 -12.37 -2.05 -4.11
C PRO A 89 -12.40 -2.87 -2.82
N THR A 90 -11.25 -3.33 -2.35
CA THR A 90 -11.15 -4.27 -1.22
C THR A 90 -10.02 -3.91 -0.26
N ILE A 91 -10.35 -3.94 1.03
CA ILE A 91 -9.40 -3.81 2.14
C ILE A 91 -9.50 -5.06 3.04
N SER A 92 -8.35 -5.62 3.42
CA SER A 92 -8.27 -6.63 4.47
C SER A 92 -7.28 -6.19 5.56
N VAL A 93 -7.73 -6.17 6.81
CA VAL A 93 -6.92 -5.79 7.97
C VAL A 93 -6.83 -6.98 8.92
N ALA A 94 -5.71 -7.70 8.88
CA ALA A 94 -5.45 -8.84 9.76
C ALA A 94 -4.62 -8.48 11.00
N GLY A 95 -3.80 -7.43 10.91
CA GLY A 95 -3.05 -6.92 12.06
C GLY A 95 -3.93 -6.19 13.07
N ASN A 96 -3.32 -5.73 14.16
CA ASN A 96 -4.00 -5.07 15.27
C ASN A 96 -3.61 -3.59 15.42
N HIS A 97 -4.47 -2.81 16.07
CA HIS A 97 -4.23 -1.39 16.38
C HIS A 97 -3.92 -0.52 15.16
N ASN A 98 -4.40 -0.90 13.97
CA ASN A 98 -4.23 -0.08 12.77
C ASN A 98 -5.31 0.99 12.68
N THR A 99 -4.95 2.16 12.14
CA THR A 99 -5.88 3.24 11.82
C THR A 99 -5.91 3.42 10.31
N ILE A 100 -7.06 3.16 9.70
CA ILE A 100 -7.27 3.20 8.25
C ILE A 100 -8.29 4.30 7.94
N THR A 101 -7.92 5.22 7.05
CA THR A 101 -8.83 6.20 6.47
C THR A 101 -8.88 5.99 4.97
N VAL A 102 -10.06 5.73 4.42
CA VAL A 102 -10.25 5.51 2.98
C VAL A 102 -11.33 6.40 2.41
N THR A 103 -11.08 7.04 1.27
CA THR A 103 -12.10 7.89 0.64
C THR A 103 -13.18 7.06 -0.03
N ALA A 104 -12.81 6.07 -0.86
CA ALA A 104 -13.75 5.20 -1.53
C ALA A 104 -13.39 3.70 -1.38
N VAL A 105 -14.34 2.90 -0.88
CA VAL A 105 -14.18 1.44 -0.73
C VAL A 105 -15.49 0.68 -0.86
N ASP A 106 -15.49 -0.44 -1.58
CA ASP A 106 -16.68 -1.30 -1.67
C ASP A 106 -16.72 -2.39 -0.59
N ASN A 107 -15.58 -2.99 -0.28
CA ASN A 107 -15.50 -4.09 0.69
C ASN A 107 -14.35 -3.87 1.67
N ALA A 108 -14.61 -4.01 2.97
CA ALA A 108 -13.56 -4.04 3.97
C ALA A 108 -13.79 -5.14 4.99
N SER A 109 -12.74 -5.89 5.30
CA SER A 109 -12.75 -6.91 6.36
C SER A 109 -11.75 -6.55 7.45
N LEU A 110 -12.24 -6.41 8.68
CA LEU A 110 -11.42 -6.18 9.88
C LEU A 110 -11.35 -7.49 10.64
N LEU A 111 -10.29 -8.27 10.38
CA LEU A 111 -10.06 -9.60 10.94
C LEU A 111 -9.29 -9.52 12.28
N GLY A 112 -8.37 -8.56 12.39
CA GLY A 112 -7.63 -8.29 13.63
C GLY A 112 -8.43 -7.45 14.62
N ASN A 113 -7.80 -7.09 15.74
CA ASN A 113 -8.43 -6.40 16.86
C ASN A 113 -7.98 -4.94 17.00
N TYR A 114 -8.79 -4.13 17.68
CA TYR A 114 -8.49 -2.72 17.99
C TYR A 114 -8.17 -1.86 16.76
N ASN A 115 -8.64 -2.25 15.58
CA ASN A 115 -8.48 -1.49 14.36
C ASN A 115 -9.56 -0.41 14.26
N SER A 116 -9.21 0.74 13.70
CA SER A 116 -10.14 1.81 13.36
C SER A 116 -10.21 1.94 11.85
N LEU A 117 -11.41 1.87 11.28
CA LEU A 117 -11.68 2.12 9.87
C LEU A 117 -12.62 3.31 9.72
N THR A 118 -12.16 4.35 9.04
CA THR A 118 -12.99 5.48 8.61
C THR A 118 -13.12 5.45 7.09
N TRP A 119 -14.34 5.46 6.57
CA TRP A 119 -14.61 5.46 5.12
C TRP A 119 -15.65 6.51 4.72
N THR A 120 -15.56 7.10 3.53
CA THR A 120 -16.47 8.19 3.10
C THR A 120 -17.61 7.72 2.20
N LYS A 121 -17.30 6.91 1.18
CA LYS A 121 -18.29 6.38 0.21
C LYS A 121 -17.85 5.01 -0.33
N GLY A 122 -18.75 4.29 -0.99
CA GLY A 122 -18.35 3.18 -1.85
C GLY A 122 -18.05 3.62 -3.28
N LEU A 123 -17.41 2.72 -4.03
CA LEU A 123 -17.08 2.90 -5.44
C LEU A 123 -18.29 2.58 -6.32
N THR A 124 -19.03 1.52 -6.01
CA THR A 124 -20.18 1.06 -6.79
C THR A 124 -21.51 1.14 -6.04
N GLY A 125 -21.47 1.48 -4.76
CA GLY A 125 -22.67 1.61 -3.92
C GLY A 125 -22.33 1.91 -2.46
N GLU A 126 -23.18 1.45 -1.55
CA GLU A 126 -22.86 1.48 -0.12
C GLU A 126 -21.80 0.40 0.20
N ALA A 127 -20.80 0.75 1.02
CA ALA A 127 -19.72 -0.17 1.35
C ALA A 127 -20.20 -1.34 2.22
N ASN A 128 -19.73 -2.55 1.92
CA ASN A 128 -19.88 -3.73 2.76
C ASN A 128 -18.71 -3.84 3.73
N ILE A 129 -18.97 -3.62 5.02
CA ILE A 129 -17.94 -3.69 6.05
C ILE A 129 -18.19 -4.90 6.96
N SER A 130 -17.26 -5.85 6.90
CA SER A 130 -17.24 -7.03 7.76
C SER A 130 -16.29 -6.81 8.94
N ASN A 131 -16.87 -6.51 10.11
CA ASN A 131 -16.12 -6.36 11.35
C ASN A 131 -16.08 -7.70 12.11
N LEU A 132 -15.02 -8.47 11.90
CA LEU A 132 -14.92 -9.88 12.32
C LEU A 132 -14.02 -10.09 13.54
N GLY A 133 -13.10 -9.16 13.80
CA GLY A 133 -12.27 -9.12 15.00
C GLY A 133 -12.95 -8.41 16.18
N ARG A 134 -12.23 -8.27 17.29
CA ARG A 134 -12.71 -7.68 18.54
C ARG A 134 -12.30 -6.22 18.68
N ASP A 135 -13.16 -5.41 19.30
CA ASP A 135 -12.87 -4.03 19.71
C ASP A 135 -12.45 -3.12 18.55
N ASN A 136 -12.86 -3.45 17.32
CA ASN A 136 -12.66 -2.58 16.17
C ASN A 136 -13.72 -1.47 16.15
N THR A 137 -13.34 -0.29 15.66
CA THR A 137 -14.23 0.85 15.43
C THR A 137 -14.41 1.09 13.94
N VAL A 138 -15.65 1.20 13.47
CA VAL A 138 -15.97 1.49 12.06
C VAL A 138 -16.82 2.74 12.00
N THR A 139 -16.36 3.73 11.24
CA THR A 139 -17.02 5.02 11.09
C THR A 139 -17.20 5.35 9.63
N LYS A 140 -18.44 5.67 9.22
CA LYS A 140 -18.68 6.33 7.94
C LYS A 140 -18.52 7.85 8.14
N ALA A 141 -17.53 8.45 7.50
CA ALA A 141 -17.34 9.89 7.49
C ALA A 141 -18.40 10.56 6.60
N THR A 142 -18.88 11.72 7.03
CA THR A 142 -19.64 12.60 6.13
C THR A 142 -18.71 13.19 5.08
N PRO A 143 -19.13 13.24 3.80
CA PRO A 143 -18.39 14.00 2.80
C PRO A 143 -18.19 15.44 3.31
N LYS A 144 -16.97 15.97 3.25
CA LYS A 144 -16.79 17.41 3.44
C LYS A 144 -17.47 18.10 2.26
N ASP A 145 -18.55 18.83 2.52
CA ASP A 145 -19.18 19.72 1.55
C ASP A 145 -18.08 20.63 0.95
N LYS A 146 -17.98 20.64 -0.38
CA LYS A 146 -17.05 21.49 -1.12
C LYS A 146 -17.55 22.92 -1.20
#